data_AF-A0AA88Y4G8-F1
#
_entry.id   AF-A0AA88Y4G8-F1
#
_cell.length_a   1.000
_cell.length_b   1.000
_cell.length_c   1.000
_cell.angle_alpha   90.00
_cell.angle_beta   90.00
_cell.angle_gamma   90.00
#
_symmetry.space_group_name_H-M   'P 1'
#
loop_
_entity.id
_entity.type
_entity.pdbx_description
1 polymer ?
#
loop_
_entity_poly.entity_id
_entity_poly.type
_entity_poly.pdbx_seq_one_letter_code
_entity_poly.pdbx_strand_id
1 'polypeptide(L)'
;MQDKKKKGGGGFCKFLLMILFSHFGLCLMVVLYCVLGGLIFEHLEKNNEIQICYDTMDEYLPMENKTVNKIVDVLTSYEGISDRTFMAAEVETIIRTYRTNSMEIGYDGTDCGAFGQDGGPPYQWEWAGAMYFSVTVVTTIGRKILE
;
A
#
# COMPACT_ATOMS: atom_id res chain seq x y z
N MET A 1 42.28 38.34 42.40
CA MET A 1 42.34 37.70 41.07
C MET A 1 41.19 36.71 40.96
N GLN A 2 40.17 37.06 40.18
CA GLN A 2 39.20 36.09 39.65
C GLN A 2 39.93 35.20 38.64
N ASP A 3 39.59 33.90 38.53
CA ASP A 3 38.99 33.36 37.31
C ASP A 3 38.48 31.90 37.48
N LYS A 4 37.14 31.79 37.41
CA LYS A 4 36.29 30.77 36.80
C LYS A 4 36.52 29.27 37.02
N LYS A 5 35.71 28.73 37.94
CA LYS A 5 35.12 27.37 37.84
C LYS A 5 34.20 27.30 36.62
N LYS A 6 34.64 26.68 35.51
CA LYS A 6 33.77 26.24 34.42
C LYS A 6 33.04 24.95 34.83
N LYS A 7 31.80 25.07 35.32
CA LYS A 7 30.82 23.97 35.39
C LYS A 7 29.78 24.23 34.31
N GLY A 8 29.59 23.29 33.39
CA GLY A 8 28.47 23.35 32.45
C GLY A 8 28.73 22.51 31.21
N GLY A 9 28.18 21.30 31.18
CA GLY A 9 28.22 20.41 30.01
C GLY A 9 27.88 18.95 30.34
N GLY A 10 28.26 18.46 31.52
CA GLY A 10 28.09 17.05 31.90
C GLY A 10 26.76 16.68 32.58
N GLY A 11 25.89 17.64 32.90
CA GLY A 11 24.64 17.38 33.63
C GLY A 11 23.54 16.79 32.74
N PHE A 12 23.39 17.33 31.52
CA PHE A 12 22.35 16.93 30.58
C PHE A 12 22.58 15.50 30.03
N CYS A 13 23.82 15.15 29.66
CA CYS A 13 24.15 13.77 29.27
C CYS A 13 23.92 12.76 30.39
N LYS A 14 24.24 13.10 31.66
CA LYS A 14 24.01 12.19 32.79
C LYS A 14 22.51 12.02 33.08
N PHE A 15 21.72 13.07 32.94
CA PHE A 15 20.28 13.03 33.07
C PHE A 15 19.62 12.21 31.95
N LEU A 16 20.03 12.42 30.69
CA LEU A 16 19.57 11.62 29.56
C LEU A 16 19.93 10.14 29.73
N LEU A 17 21.16 9.82 30.12
CA LEU A 17 21.57 8.43 30.37
C LEU A 17 20.78 7.80 31.53
N MET A 18 20.47 8.56 32.59
CA MET A 18 19.65 8.07 33.70
C MET A 18 18.19 7.82 33.31
N ILE A 19 17.61 8.67 32.44
CA ILE A 19 16.27 8.44 31.88
C ILE A 19 16.28 7.24 30.94
N LEU A 20 17.24 7.15 30.03
CA LEU A 20 17.36 6.04 29.07
C LEU A 20 17.56 4.68 29.77
N PHE A 21 18.22 4.66 30.94
CA PHE A 21 18.37 3.45 31.77
C PHE A 21 17.13 3.12 32.64
N SER A 22 16.09 3.96 32.62
CA SER A 22 14.83 3.66 33.29
C SER A 22 13.86 2.96 32.33
N HIS A 23 12.96 2.12 32.86
CA HIS A 23 11.88 1.52 32.08
C HIS A 23 11.05 2.58 31.34
N PHE A 24 10.82 3.74 31.96
CA PHE A 24 10.03 4.82 31.38
C PHE A 24 10.70 5.50 30.18
N GLY A 25 12.01 5.77 30.25
CA GLY A 25 12.74 6.37 29.14
C GLY A 25 12.86 5.44 27.93
N LEU A 26 13.02 4.13 28.17
CA LEU A 26 13.00 3.14 27.11
C LEU A 26 11.64 3.08 26.41
N CYS A 27 10.53 3.05 27.17
CA CYS A 27 9.18 3.10 26.60
C CYS A 27 8.96 4.38 25.76
N LEU A 28 9.38 5.54 26.27
CA LEU A 28 9.23 6.81 25.55
C LEU A 28 10.06 6.85 24.25
N MET A 29 11.28 6.30 24.27
CA MET A 29 12.13 6.20 23.08
C MET A 29 11.48 5.35 21.98
N VAL A 30 10.83 4.23 22.35
CA VAL A 30 10.09 3.39 21.41
C VAL A 30 8.90 4.14 20.80
N VAL A 31 8.14 4.91 21.59
CA VAL A 31 7.03 5.72 21.08
C VAL A 31 7.52 6.76 20.07
N LEU A 32 8.59 7.50 20.40
CA LEU A 32 9.18 8.47 19.48
C LEU A 32 9.68 7.82 18.19
N TYR A 33 10.29 6.64 18.30
CA TYR A 33 10.73 5.86 17.15
C TYR A 33 9.56 5.47 16.23
N CYS A 34 8.42 5.07 16.80
CA CYS A 34 7.22 4.76 16.01
C CYS A 34 6.60 6.00 15.34
N VAL A 35 6.61 7.15 16.01
CA VAL A 35 6.13 8.42 15.41
C VAL A 35 7.02 8.83 14.23
N LEU A 36 8.34 8.76 14.39
CA LEU A 36 9.29 9.05 13.31
C LEU A 36 9.11 8.07 12.14
N GLY A 37 8.94 6.77 12.44
CA GLY A 37 8.65 5.78 11.41
C GLY A 37 7.36 6.08 10.67
N GLY A 38 6.28 6.43 11.37
CA GLY A 38 5.01 6.81 10.75
C GLY A 38 5.13 7.99 9.78
N LEU A 39 5.85 9.05 10.17
CA LEU A 39 6.08 10.20 9.27
C LEU A 39 6.90 9.81 8.03
N ILE A 40 7.91 8.95 8.19
CA ILE A 40 8.73 8.47 7.07
C ILE A 40 7.89 7.62 6.11
N PHE A 41 7.11 6.68 6.64
CA PHE A 41 6.28 5.79 5.82
C PHE A 41 5.16 6.56 5.10
N GLU A 42 4.47 7.47 5.78
CA GLU A 42 3.47 8.33 5.14
C GLU A 42 4.08 9.10 3.96
N HIS A 43 5.28 9.67 4.14
CA HIS A 43 5.92 10.45 3.08
C HIS A 43 6.35 9.59 1.88
N LEU A 44 6.83 8.38 2.12
CA LEU A 44 7.31 7.48 1.07
C LEU A 44 6.16 6.77 0.34
N GLU A 45 5.20 6.25 1.09
CA GLU A 45 4.22 5.31 0.56
C GLU A 45 2.94 5.97 0.07
N LYS A 46 2.56 7.16 0.58
CA LYS A 46 1.33 7.84 0.12
C LYS A 46 1.36 8.19 -1.37
N ASN A 47 2.50 8.63 -1.88
CA ASN A 47 2.66 8.89 -3.31
C ASN A 47 2.75 7.59 -4.12
N ASN A 48 3.38 6.57 -3.54
CA ASN A 48 3.55 5.25 -4.15
C ASN A 48 2.21 4.52 -4.31
N GLU A 49 1.31 4.65 -3.34
CA GLU A 49 -0.05 4.09 -3.37
C GLU A 49 -0.83 4.54 -4.62
N ILE A 50 -0.76 5.84 -4.94
CA ILE A 50 -1.39 6.39 -6.13
C ILE A 50 -0.75 5.83 -7.40
N GLN A 51 0.59 5.75 -7.45
CA GLN A 51 1.30 5.21 -8.61
C GLN A 51 0.94 3.75 -8.85
N ILE A 52 0.89 2.92 -7.81
CA ILE A 52 0.48 1.51 -7.91
C ILE A 52 -0.94 1.40 -8.50
N CYS A 53 -1.87 2.28 -8.12
CA CYS A 53 -3.20 2.30 -8.73
C CYS A 53 -3.13 2.58 -10.24
N TYR A 54 -2.38 3.60 -10.66
CA TYR A 54 -2.22 3.92 -12.08
C TYR A 54 -1.52 2.81 -12.86
N ASP A 55 -0.47 2.21 -12.29
CA ASP A 55 0.30 1.14 -12.93
C ASP A 55 -0.56 -0.12 -13.13
N THR A 56 -1.30 -0.53 -12.10
CA THR A 56 -2.21 -1.69 -12.19
C THR A 56 -3.39 -1.42 -13.12
N MET A 57 -3.92 -0.19 -13.14
CA MET A 57 -4.96 0.22 -14.09
C MET A 57 -4.45 0.18 -15.54
N ASP A 58 -3.27 0.72 -15.81
CA ASP A 58 -2.67 0.76 -17.16
C ASP A 58 -2.39 -0.65 -17.71
N GLU A 59 -2.05 -1.60 -16.84
CA GLU A 59 -1.91 -3.01 -17.22
C GLU A 59 -3.27 -3.71 -17.43
N TYR A 60 -4.26 -3.38 -16.61
CA TYR A 60 -5.60 -4.00 -16.65
C TYR A 60 -6.40 -3.61 -17.92
N LEU A 61 -6.46 -2.32 -18.26
CA LEU A 61 -7.29 -1.80 -19.37
C LEU A 61 -7.04 -2.48 -20.74
N PRO A 62 -5.79 -2.64 -21.23
CA PRO A 62 -5.54 -3.30 -22.50
C PRO A 62 -5.91 -4.78 -22.47
N MET A 63 -5.76 -5.44 -21.31
CA MET A 63 -6.17 -6.83 -21.12
C MET A 63 -7.69 -6.98 -21.19
N GLU A 64 -8.44 -6.10 -20.55
CA GLU A 64 -9.90 -6.07 -20.59
C GLU A 64 -10.38 -5.89 -22.04
N ASN A 65 -9.89 -4.86 -22.73
CA ASN A 65 -10.26 -4.60 -24.12
C ASN A 65 -9.92 -5.78 -25.04
N LYS A 66 -8.73 -6.38 -24.88
CA LYS A 66 -8.33 -7.59 -25.63
C LYS A 66 -9.27 -8.77 -25.36
N THR A 67 -9.74 -8.94 -24.13
CA THR A 67 -10.66 -10.01 -23.75
C THR A 67 -12.03 -9.80 -24.36
N VAL A 68 -12.56 -8.57 -24.29
CA VAL A 68 -13.83 -8.20 -24.93
C VAL A 68 -13.77 -8.47 -26.43
N ASN A 69 -12.71 -8.03 -27.11
CA ASN A 69 -12.54 -8.26 -28.55
C ASN A 69 -12.51 -9.75 -28.89
N LYS A 70 -11.77 -10.57 -28.12
CA LYS A 70 -11.75 -12.03 -28.31
C LYS A 70 -13.14 -12.66 -28.14
N ILE A 71 -13.91 -12.23 -27.14
CA ILE A 71 -15.27 -12.75 -26.93
C ILE A 71 -16.16 -12.38 -28.12
N VAL A 72 -16.08 -11.14 -28.60
CA VAL A 72 -16.82 -10.68 -29.79
C VAL A 72 -16.42 -11.48 -31.03
N ASP A 73 -15.13 -11.76 -31.23
CA ASP A 73 -14.63 -12.60 -32.33
C ASP A 73 -15.19 -14.04 -32.25
N VAL A 74 -15.24 -14.62 -31.06
CA VAL A 74 -15.87 -15.94 -30.85
C VAL A 74 -17.37 -15.85 -31.15
N LEU A 75 -18.09 -14.84 -30.66
CA LEU A 75 -19.53 -14.72 -30.91
C LEU A 75 -19.86 -14.54 -32.40
N THR A 76 -19.04 -13.79 -33.13
CA THR A 76 -19.24 -13.59 -34.58
C THR A 76 -18.85 -14.82 -35.40
N SER A 77 -17.82 -15.58 -35.01
CA SER A 77 -17.43 -16.81 -35.70
C SER A 77 -18.46 -17.95 -35.61
N TYR A 78 -19.32 -17.95 -34.58
CA TYR A 78 -20.40 -18.93 -34.40
C TYR A 78 -21.79 -18.38 -34.77
N GLU A 79 -21.87 -17.22 -35.44
CA GLU A 79 -23.14 -16.65 -35.87
C GLU A 79 -23.91 -17.62 -36.80
N GLY A 80 -25.17 -17.89 -36.48
CA GLY A 80 -26.02 -18.82 -37.25
C GLY A 80 -25.83 -20.31 -36.93
N ILE A 81 -24.91 -20.67 -36.04
CA ILE A 81 -24.74 -22.06 -35.58
C ILE A 81 -25.70 -22.34 -34.41
N SER A 82 -26.45 -23.45 -34.50
CA SER A 82 -27.43 -23.84 -33.46
C SER A 82 -26.77 -24.50 -32.25
N ASP A 83 -25.69 -25.26 -32.45
CA ASP A 83 -24.92 -25.89 -31.38
C ASP A 83 -23.93 -24.87 -30.77
N ARG A 84 -24.16 -24.55 -29.50
CA ARG A 84 -23.39 -23.57 -28.74
C ARG A 84 -22.40 -24.20 -27.76
N THR A 85 -22.27 -25.53 -27.75
CA THR A 85 -21.41 -26.23 -26.78
C THR A 85 -19.94 -25.86 -26.92
N PHE A 86 -19.42 -25.85 -28.14
CA PHE A 86 -18.04 -25.46 -28.43
C PHE A 86 -17.80 -23.96 -28.18
N MET A 87 -18.72 -23.09 -28.62
CA MET A 87 -18.68 -21.65 -28.34
C MET A 87 -18.63 -21.38 -26.83
N ALA A 88 -19.48 -22.06 -26.05
CA ALA A 88 -19.53 -21.91 -24.59
C ALA A 88 -18.20 -22.36 -23.94
N ALA A 89 -17.61 -23.47 -24.39
CA ALA A 89 -16.33 -23.96 -23.88
C ALA A 89 -15.16 -23.00 -24.20
N GLU A 90 -15.17 -22.38 -25.38
CA GLU A 90 -14.16 -21.42 -25.80
C GLU A 90 -14.26 -20.11 -25.01
N VAL A 91 -15.47 -19.56 -24.89
CA VAL A 91 -15.74 -18.38 -24.04
C VAL A 91 -15.39 -18.65 -22.58
N GLU A 92 -15.72 -19.84 -22.05
CA GLU A 92 -15.34 -20.21 -20.69
C GLU A 92 -13.83 -20.20 -20.50
N THR A 93 -13.07 -20.69 -21.48
CA THR A 93 -11.60 -20.66 -21.44
C THR A 93 -11.08 -19.22 -21.42
N ILE A 94 -11.62 -18.34 -22.28
CA ILE A 94 -11.25 -16.92 -22.31
C ILE A 94 -11.54 -16.25 -20.97
N ILE A 95 -12.72 -16.47 -20.39
CA ILE A 95 -13.11 -15.89 -19.10
C ILE A 95 -12.22 -16.41 -17.97
N ARG A 96 -11.88 -17.71 -17.96
CA ARG A 96 -10.97 -18.29 -16.96
C ARG A 96 -9.58 -17.66 -17.04
N THR A 97 -9.03 -17.52 -18.25
CA THR A 97 -7.73 -16.84 -18.44
C THR A 97 -7.80 -15.39 -18.01
N TYR A 98 -8.85 -14.68 -18.38
CA TYR A 98 -9.04 -13.29 -17.97
C TYR A 98 -9.13 -13.15 -16.44
N ARG A 99 -9.90 -14.01 -15.76
CA ARG A 99 -9.96 -14.04 -14.30
C ARG A 99 -8.58 -14.23 -13.69
N THR A 100 -7.80 -15.20 -14.17
CA THR A 100 -6.47 -15.48 -13.62
C THR A 100 -5.53 -14.29 -13.77
N ASN A 101 -5.41 -13.69 -14.96
CA ASN A 101 -4.47 -12.58 -15.09
C ASN A 101 -5.01 -11.30 -14.43
N SER A 102 -6.33 -11.11 -14.33
CA SER A 102 -6.90 -9.98 -13.56
C SER A 102 -6.55 -10.06 -12.07
N MET A 103 -6.57 -11.27 -11.48
CA MET A 103 -6.13 -11.47 -10.10
C MET A 103 -4.61 -11.28 -9.91
N GLU A 104 -3.82 -11.51 -10.97
CA GLU A 104 -2.37 -11.29 -10.94
C GLU A 104 -2.02 -9.80 -11.01
N ILE A 105 -2.74 -9.03 -11.82
CA ILE A 105 -2.58 -7.57 -11.92
C ILE A 105 -3.05 -6.88 -10.62
N GLY A 106 -4.12 -7.39 -10.00
CA GLY A 106 -4.60 -6.88 -8.71
C GLY A 106 -5.34 -5.54 -8.78
N TYR A 107 -5.69 -5.06 -9.97
CA TYR A 107 -6.54 -3.87 -10.11
C TYR A 107 -7.98 -4.18 -9.66
N ASP A 108 -8.49 -3.39 -8.73
CA ASP A 108 -9.78 -3.61 -8.06
C ASP A 108 -10.91 -2.69 -8.58
N GLY A 109 -10.61 -1.86 -9.59
CA GLY A 109 -11.56 -0.88 -10.14
C GLY A 109 -11.59 0.45 -9.39
N THR A 110 -10.62 0.70 -8.50
CA THR A 110 -10.49 1.97 -7.79
C THR A 110 -10.30 3.15 -8.75
N ASP A 111 -11.02 4.24 -8.52
CA ASP A 111 -10.80 5.50 -9.22
C ASP A 111 -9.50 6.17 -8.73
N CYS A 112 -8.40 5.90 -9.44
CA CYS A 112 -7.07 6.43 -9.12
C CYS A 112 -7.00 7.97 -9.13
N GLY A 113 -7.95 8.65 -9.79
CA GLY A 113 -8.01 10.12 -9.83
C GLY A 113 -8.65 10.74 -8.58
N ALA A 114 -9.41 9.95 -7.82
CA ALA A 114 -10.26 10.43 -6.73
C ALA A 114 -9.64 10.25 -5.33
N PHE A 115 -8.38 9.82 -5.21
CA PHE A 115 -7.74 9.63 -3.90
C PHE A 115 -7.80 10.89 -3.03
N GLY A 116 -8.32 10.72 -1.81
CA GLY A 116 -8.46 11.82 -0.83
C GLY A 116 -9.53 12.87 -1.17
N GLN A 117 -10.36 12.63 -2.19
CA GLN A 117 -11.51 13.48 -2.53
C GLN A 117 -12.79 13.00 -1.81
N ASP A 118 -13.78 13.89 -1.70
CA ASP A 118 -15.09 13.53 -1.13
C ASP A 118 -15.75 12.42 -1.97
N GLY A 119 -15.91 11.24 -1.37
CA GLY A 119 -16.48 10.06 -2.04
C GLY A 119 -15.48 9.23 -2.84
N GLY A 120 -14.20 9.58 -2.84
CA GLY A 120 -13.12 8.77 -3.43
C GLY A 120 -12.47 7.79 -2.45
N PRO A 121 -11.48 7.00 -2.91
CA PRO A 121 -10.73 6.10 -2.05
C PRO A 121 -9.92 6.89 -1.00
N PRO A 122 -9.95 6.47 0.28
CA PRO A 122 -9.08 7.04 1.30
C PRO A 122 -7.64 6.57 1.07
N TYR A 123 -6.67 7.37 1.50
CA TYR A 123 -5.28 6.92 1.56
C TYR A 123 -5.09 5.89 2.68
N GLN A 124 -4.50 4.75 2.38
CA GLN A 124 -4.09 3.80 3.41
C GLN A 124 -2.87 4.30 4.18
N TRP A 125 -2.00 5.07 3.51
CA TRP A 125 -0.79 5.65 4.09
C TRP A 125 -0.96 7.04 4.67
N GLU A 126 -2.16 7.39 5.16
CA GLU A 126 -2.30 8.55 6.05
C GLU A 126 -1.55 8.34 7.36
N TRP A 127 -1.24 9.45 8.04
CA TRP A 127 -0.52 9.47 9.32
C TRP A 127 -0.89 8.33 10.28
N ALA A 128 -2.17 8.06 10.48
CA ALA A 128 -2.63 7.01 11.38
C ALA A 128 -2.28 5.59 10.89
N GLY A 129 -2.44 5.33 9.58
CA GLY A 129 -2.09 4.06 8.96
C GLY A 129 -0.57 3.82 8.96
N ALA A 130 0.20 4.85 8.61
CA ALA A 130 1.65 4.80 8.61
C ALA A 130 2.25 4.63 10.03
N MET A 131 1.68 5.31 11.04
CA MET A 131 2.09 5.13 12.44
C MET A 131 1.75 3.72 12.93
N TYR A 132 0.55 3.22 12.61
CA TYR A 132 0.16 1.85 12.94
C TYR A 132 1.11 0.83 12.30
N PHE A 133 1.48 1.01 11.02
CA PHE A 133 2.47 0.17 10.36
C PHE A 133 3.79 0.15 11.12
N SER A 134 4.32 1.33 11.48
CA SER A 134 5.56 1.45 12.24
C SER A 134 5.52 0.66 13.56
N VAL A 135 4.40 0.72 14.29
CA VAL A 135 4.20 -0.08 15.52
C VAL A 135 4.21 -1.58 15.22
N THR A 136 3.56 -2.04 14.15
CA THR A 136 3.54 -3.47 13.78
C THR A 136 4.92 -4.01 13.37
N VAL A 137 5.77 -3.17 12.78
CA VAL A 137 7.16 -3.51 12.45
C VAL A 137 7.99 -3.67 13.71
N VAL A 138 7.92 -2.70 14.64
CA VAL A 138 8.67 -2.73 15.91
C VAL A 138 8.24 -3.90 16.79
N THR A 139 6.94 -4.20 16.81
CA THR A 139 6.37 -5.32 17.59
C THR A 139 6.50 -6.66 16.88
N THR A 140 7.07 -6.71 15.68
CA THR A 140 7.25 -7.93 14.86
C THR A 140 5.95 -8.66 14.52
N ILE A 141 4.82 -7.96 14.54
CA ILE A 141 3.53 -8.50 14.07
C ILE A 141 3.54 -8.61 12.54
N GLY A 142 4.04 -7.58 11.85
CA GLY A 142 4.25 -7.58 10.40
C GLY A 142 2.97 -7.76 9.58
N ARG A 143 2.02 -6.82 9.67
CA ARG A 143 0.83 -6.80 8.80
C ARG A 143 1.15 -6.06 7.49
N LYS A 144 0.78 -6.63 6.35
CA LYS A 144 0.76 -5.90 5.06
C LYS A 144 -0.45 -4.97 5.03
N ILE A 145 -0.23 -3.70 4.68
CA ILE A 145 -1.31 -2.73 4.48
C ILE A 145 -1.80 -2.73 3.01
N LEU A 146 -0.94 -3.15 2.07
CA LEU A 146 -1.15 -3.08 0.62
C LEU A 146 -1.73 -4.38 -0.03
N GLU A 147 -2.64 -5.10 0.63
CA GLU A 147 -3.38 -6.22 0.01
C GLU A 147 -4.89 -6.06 0.18
#